data_AF-A0A838UP91-F1
#
_entry.id   AF-A0A838UP91-F1
#
_cell.length_a   1.000
_cell.length_b   1.000
_cell.length_c   1.000
_cell.angle_alpha   90.00
_cell.angle_beta   90.00
_cell.angle_gamma   90.00
#
_symmetry.space_group_name_H-M   'P 1'
#
loop_
_entity.id
_entity.type
_entity.pdbx_description
1 polymer ?
#
loop_
_entity_poly.entity_id
_entity_poly.type
_entity_poly.pdbx_seq_one_letter_code
_entity_poly.pdbx_strand_id
1 'polypeptide(L)' 'MPDKHPASEDHRKAAEHHTKAAEHHTKAATAHEAGKHAEGSEHAHHAAGHHAHATEHANAAAKKTVAHSDASTSGGKK' A
#
# COMPACT_ATOMS: atom_id res chain seq x y z
N MET A 1 -21.16 8.70 -15.70
CA MET A 1 -20.02 8.94 -14.79
C MET A 1 -19.27 7.62 -14.69
N PRO A 2 -17.97 7.52 -15.00
CA PRO A 2 -17.24 6.27 -14.82
C PRO A 2 -17.30 5.92 -13.34
N ASP A 3 -17.91 4.78 -13.03
CA ASP A 3 -18.07 4.23 -11.70
C ASP A 3 -16.68 3.98 -11.11
N LYS A 4 -16.17 4.98 -10.38
CA LYS A 4 -14.88 4.86 -9.70
C LYS A 4 -15.09 3.89 -8.56
N HIS A 5 -14.69 2.64 -8.79
CA HIS A 5 -14.77 1.58 -7.81
C HIS A 5 -14.25 2.10 -6.46
N PRO A 6 -14.97 1.92 -5.34
CA PRO A 6 -14.68 2.58 -4.05
C PRO A 6 -13.31 2.24 -3.47
N ALA A 7 -12.65 1.19 -3.99
CA ALA A 7 -11.29 0.81 -3.66
C ALA A 7 -10.20 1.46 -4.53
N SER A 8 -10.55 2.19 -5.58
CA SER A 8 -9.57 2.77 -6.53
C SER A 8 -8.61 3.75 -5.86
N GLU A 9 -9.13 4.55 -4.92
CA GLU A 9 -8.29 5.50 -4.18
C GLU A 9 -7.36 4.80 -3.18
N ASP A 10 -7.86 3.75 -2.52
CA ASP A 10 -7.05 2.96 -1.57
C ASP A 10 -5.95 2.17 -2.29
N HIS A 11 -6.23 1.62 -3.47
CA HIS A 11 -5.19 0.99 -4.30
C HIS A 11 -4.13 1.99 -4.74
N ARG A 12 -4.53 3.22 -5.09
CA ARG A 12 -3.59 4.28 -5.48
C ARG A 12 -2.68 4.67 -4.32
N LYS A 13 -3.25 4.86 -3.13
CA LYS A 13 -2.49 5.14 -1.89
C LYS A 13 -1.57 3.99 -1.52
N ALA A 14 -2.05 2.74 -1.59
CA ALA A 14 -1.22 1.56 -1.34
C ALA A 14 -0.02 1.49 -2.29
N ALA A 15 -0.22 1.78 -3.57
CA ALA A 15 0.86 1.85 -4.55
C ALA A 15 1.88 2.96 -4.22
N GLU A 16 1.42 4.16 -3.86
CA GLU A 16 2.30 5.25 -3.43
C GLU A 16 3.13 4.90 -2.19
N HIS A 17 2.52 4.24 -1.19
CA HIS A 17 3.22 3.77 -0.01
C HIS A 17 4.24 2.68 -0.35
N HIS A 18 3.93 1.77 -1.27
CA HIS A 18 4.89 0.77 -1.77
C HIS A 18 6.07 1.42 -2.50
N THR A 19 5.83 2.43 -3.35
CA THR A 19 6.91 3.16 -4.02
C THR A 19 7.83 3.83 -3.00
N LYS A 20 7.28 4.53 -2.00
CA LYS A 20 8.09 5.16 -0.94
C LYS A 20 8.85 4.14 -0.10
N ALA A 21 8.24 3.00 0.22
CA ALA A 21 8.92 1.91 0.93
C ALA A 21 10.10 1.37 0.12
N ALA A 22 9.93 1.16 -1.20
CA ALA A 22 11.00 0.73 -2.08
C ALA A 22 12.13 1.76 -2.17
N GLU A 23 11.81 3.06 -2.27
CA GLU A 23 12.82 4.13 -2.24
C GLU A 23 13.63 4.13 -0.92
N HIS A 24 12.96 3.93 0.22
CA HIS A 24 13.64 3.83 1.51
C HIS A 24 14.50 2.57 1.63
N HIS A 25 14.04 1.42 1.10
CA HIS A 25 14.87 0.21 1.04
C HIS A 25 16.11 0.40 0.18
N THR A 26 15.99 1.05 -0.98
CA THR A 26 17.14 1.37 -1.83
C THR A 26 18.12 2.29 -1.12
N LYS A 27 17.64 3.35 -0.47
CA LYS A 27 18.48 4.25 0.33
C LYS A 27 19.15 3.53 1.50
N ALA A 28 18.44 2.62 2.17
CA ALA A 28 18.99 1.79 3.23
C ALA A 28 20.12 0.89 2.71
N ALA A 29 19.92 0.24 1.55
CA ALA A 29 20.93 -0.58 0.90
C ALA A 29 22.17 0.25 0.54
N THR A 30 22.00 1.41 -0.10
CA THR A 30 23.11 2.31 -0.44
C THR A 30 23.85 2.82 0.80
N ALA A 31 23.14 3.15 1.88
CA ALA A 31 23.76 3.55 3.14
C ALA A 31 24.56 2.40 3.76
N HIS A 32 24.05 1.17 3.67
CA HIS A 32 24.77 -0.02 4.13
C HIS A 32 26.03 -0.30 3.31
N GLU A 33 25.97 -0.16 1.98
CA GLU A 33 27.13 -0.28 1.09
C GLU A 33 28.18 0.81 1.36
N ALA A 34 27.74 2.01 1.76
CA ALA A 34 28.62 3.10 2.16
C ALA A 34 29.16 2.97 3.61
N GLY A 35 28.84 1.88 4.33
CA GLY A 35 29.24 1.66 5.73
C GLY A 35 28.49 2.52 6.76
N LYS A 36 27.44 3.22 6.34
CA LYS A 36 26.58 4.09 7.18
C LYS A 36 25.41 3.30 7.77
N HIS A 37 25.73 2.35 8.64
CA HIS A 37 24.74 1.44 9.24
C HIS A 37 23.63 2.13 10.04
N ALA A 38 23.92 3.29 10.66
CA ALA A 38 22.93 4.08 11.38
C ALA A 38 21.85 4.64 10.42
N GLU A 39 22.27 5.34 9.36
CA GLU A 39 21.37 5.86 8.31
C GLU A 39 20.59 4.72 7.62
N GLY A 40 21.25 3.58 7.40
CA GLY A 40 20.61 2.38 6.85
C GLY A 40 19.49 1.82 7.74
N SER A 41 19.70 1.81 9.06
CA SER A 41 18.70 1.34 10.03
C SER A 41 17.51 2.29 10.13
N GLU A 42 17.75 3.60 10.10
CA GLU A 42 16.69 4.61 10.10
C GLU A 42 15.83 4.52 8.84
N HIS A 43 16.47 4.35 7.67
CA HIS A 43 15.75 4.13 6.42
C HIS A 43 14.99 2.80 6.37
N ALA A 44 15.54 1.72 6.93
CA ALA A 44 14.83 0.45 7.06
C ALA A 44 13.59 0.58 7.96
N HIS A 45 13.70 1.34 9.06
CA HIS A 45 12.59 1.58 9.97
C HIS A 45 11.47 2.41 9.32
N HIS A 46 11.84 3.42 8.53
CA HIS A 46 10.88 4.17 7.70
C HIS A 46 10.22 3.29 6.64
N ALA A 47 10.99 2.44 5.94
CA ALA A 47 10.46 1.51 4.95
C ALA A 47 9.43 0.55 5.56
N ALA A 48 9.71 0.02 6.75
CA ALA A 48 8.78 -0.85 7.48
C ALA A 48 7.47 -0.14 7.84
N GLY A 49 7.54 1.13 8.28
CA GLY A 49 6.34 1.94 8.55
C GLY A 49 5.49 2.17 7.29
N HIS A 50 6.13 2.50 6.16
CA HIS A 50 5.43 2.64 4.88
C HIS A 50 4.80 1.32 4.41
N HIS A 51 5.46 0.19 4.64
CA HIS A 51 4.93 -1.14 4.30
C HIS A 51 3.69 -1.50 5.13
N ALA A 52 3.68 -1.17 6.43
CA ALA A 52 2.51 -1.36 7.28
C ALA A 52 1.31 -0.54 6.77
N HIS A 53 1.52 0.74 6.47
CA HIS A 53 0.47 1.59 5.90
C HIS A 53 -0.01 1.13 4.52
N ALA A 54 0.89 0.65 3.65
CA ALA A 54 0.51 0.06 2.36
C ALA A 54 -0.40 -1.17 2.56
N THR A 55 -0.06 -2.02 3.53
CA THR A 55 -0.81 -3.23 3.87
C THR A 55 -2.19 -2.88 4.42
N GLU A 56 -2.30 -1.87 5.29
CA GLU A 56 -3.60 -1.40 5.80
C GLU A 56 -4.49 -0.86 4.68
N HIS A 57 -3.96 -0.03 3.78
CA HIS A 57 -4.71 0.48 2.62
C HIS A 57 -5.11 -0.64 1.66
N ALA A 58 -4.23 -1.61 1.40
CA ALA A 58 -4.56 -2.77 0.57
C ALA A 58 -5.66 -3.62 1.20
N ASN A 59 -5.65 -3.81 2.52
CA ASN A 59 -6.67 -4.57 3.24
C ASN A 59 -8.01 -3.80 3.28
N ALA A 60 -7.98 -2.48 3.45
CA ALA A 60 -9.16 -1.62 3.34
C ALA A 60 -9.76 -1.65 1.92
N ALA A 61 -8.91 -1.62 0.88
CA ALA A 61 -9.31 -1.77 -0.51
C ALA A 61 -10.00 -3.13 -0.73
N ALA A 62 -9.39 -4.23 -0.25
CA ALA A 62 -9.96 -5.57 -0.35
C ALA A 62 -11.30 -5.72 0.39
N LYS A 63 -11.47 -5.09 1.54
CA LYS A 63 -12.76 -5.07 2.24
C LYS A 63 -13.83 -4.32 1.45
N LYS A 64 -13.47 -3.21 0.81
CA LYS A 64 -14.38 -2.40 -0.02
C LYS A 64 -14.74 -3.09 -1.35
N THR A 65 -13.81 -3.83 -1.97
CA THR A 65 -14.11 -4.65 -3.16
C THR A 65 -15.08 -5.77 -2.81
N VAL A 66 -14.84 -6.51 -1.72
CA VAL A 66 -15.73 -7.59 -1.26
C VAL A 66 -17.12 -7.05 -0.93
N ALA A 67 -17.22 -5.93 -0.20
CA ALA A 67 -18.50 -5.31 0.12
C ALA A 67 -19.28 -4.82 -1.12
N HIS A 68 -18.59 -4.29 -2.14
CA HIS A 68 -19.20 -3.87 -3.40
C HIS A 68 -19.66 -5.07 -4.25
N SER A 69 -18.88 -6.15 -4.28
CA SER A 69 -19.24 -7.41 -4.96
C SER A 69 -20.44 -8.11 -4.31
N ASP A 70 -20.55 -8.06 -2.99
CA ASP A 70 -21.68 -8.64 -2.25
C ASP A 70 -22.98 -7.84 -2.49
N ALA A 71 -22.89 -6.50 -2.46
CA ALA A 71 -24.01 -5.60 -2.78
C ALA A 71 -24.50 -5.72 -4.23
N SER A 72 -23.60 -6.03 -5.18
CA SER A 72 -23.95 -6.19 -6.60
C SER A 72 -24.57 -7.55 -6.91
N THR A 73 -24.37 -8.56 -6.06
CA THR A 73 -24.88 -9.93 -6.26
C THR A 73 -26.31 -10.12 -5.73
N SER A 74 -26.79 -9.22 -4.88
CA SER A 74 -28.17 -9.26 -4.34
C SER A 74 -29.26 -8.74 -5.31
N GLY A 75 -28.92 -8.26 -6.51
CA GLY A 75 -29.87 -7.67 -7.46
C GLY A 75 -30.51 -8.65 -8.47
N GLY A 76 -30.06 -9.91 -8.52
CA GLY A 76 -30.40 -10.84 -9.60
C GLY A 76 -31.43 -11.91 -9.23
N LYS A 77 -32.67 -11.54 -8.89
CA LYS A 77 -33.82 -12.46 -8.94
C LYS A 77 -35.11 -11.69 -9.20
N LYS A 78 -35.50 -11.57 -10.47
CA LYS A 78 -36.91 -11.57 -10.91
C LYS A 78 -37.00 -12.31 -12.22
#